data_AF-A0A955MYY8-F1
#
_entry.id   AF-A0A955MYY8-F1
#
_cell.length_a   1.000
_cell.length_b   1.000
_cell.length_c   1.000
_cell.angle_alpha   90.00
_cell.angle_beta   90.00
_cell.angle_gamma   90.00
#
_symmetry.space_group_name_H-M   'P 1'
#
loop_
_entity.id
_entity.type
_entity.pdbx_description
1 polymer ?
#
loop_
_entity_poly.entity_id
_entity_poly.type
_entity_poly.pdbx_seq_one_letter_code
_entity_poly.pdbx_strand_id
1 'polypeptide(L)'
;FLNNADPLIDPLDAYRFTSDSSPAIDAGRPTQKDRDPDGSIADIGAWGGRYSRGWYRGPTGGPTLQDVSLSKQQVQPGETITIRATAITD
;
A
#
# COMPACT_ATOMS: atom_id res chain seq x y z
N PHE A 1 -26.26 23.31 9.03
CA PHE A 1 -24.96 22.89 8.49
C PHE A 1 -25.20 21.70 7.59
N LEU A 2 -25.30 21.90 6.28
CA LEU A 2 -25.26 20.78 5.33
C LEU A 2 -23.78 20.46 5.14
N ASN A 3 -23.28 19.54 5.95
CA ASN A 3 -21.99 18.91 5.69
C ASN A 3 -22.13 18.19 4.36
N ASN A 4 -21.58 18.75 3.30
CA ASN A 4 -21.43 18.09 2.02
C ASN A 4 -20.32 17.03 2.14
N ALA A 5 -20.49 16.08 3.06
CA ALA A 5 -19.61 14.94 3.27
C ALA A 5 -19.99 13.81 2.30
N ASP A 6 -20.24 14.18 1.05
CA ASP A 6 -20.35 13.22 -0.03
C ASP A 6 -19.02 12.45 -0.07
N PRO A 7 -19.03 11.10 0.03
CA PRO A 7 -17.81 10.31 -0.11
C PRO A 7 -17.23 10.37 -1.53
N LEU A 8 -17.86 11.09 -2.46
CA LEU A 8 -17.42 11.28 -3.84
C LEU A 8 -17.24 9.94 -4.54
N ILE A 9 -18.21 9.02 -4.36
CA ILE A 9 -18.20 7.67 -4.93
C ILE A 9 -19.12 7.61 -6.15
N ASP A 10 -18.63 7.09 -7.27
CA ASP A 10 -19.44 6.87 -8.47
C ASP A 10 -19.95 5.42 -8.54
N PRO A 11 -21.26 5.16 -8.38
CA PRO A 11 -21.81 3.80 -8.48
C PRO A 11 -21.79 3.23 -9.91
N LEU A 12 -21.60 4.06 -10.94
CA LEU A 12 -21.50 3.63 -12.33
C LEU A 12 -20.06 3.28 -12.72
N ASP A 13 -19.07 3.85 -12.02
CA ASP A 13 -17.65 3.52 -12.17
C ASP A 13 -17.17 2.57 -11.05
N ALA A 14 -17.89 1.47 -10.89
CA ALA A 14 -17.55 0.40 -9.95
C ALA A 14 -17.34 0.87 -8.49
N TYR A 15 -17.98 1.95 -8.06
CA TYR A 15 -17.83 2.56 -6.72
C TYR A 15 -16.45 3.18 -6.44
N ARG A 16 -15.79 3.71 -7.48
CA ARG A 16 -14.53 4.45 -7.34
C ARG A 16 -14.75 5.87 -6.84
N PHE A 17 -13.70 6.45 -6.23
CA PHE A 17 -13.70 7.87 -5.90
C PHE A 17 -13.58 8.72 -7.17
N THR A 18 -14.42 9.75 -7.30
CA THR A 18 -14.38 10.71 -8.40
C THR A 18 -13.38 11.85 -8.15
N SER A 19 -12.77 11.90 -6.95
CA SER A 19 -11.81 12.92 -6.55
C SER A 19 -10.86 12.40 -5.46
N ASP A 20 -9.62 12.88 -5.48
CA ASP A 20 -8.60 12.66 -4.44
C ASP A 20 -8.90 13.41 -3.14
N SER A 21 -9.89 14.30 -3.15
CA SER A 21 -10.34 15.05 -1.98
C SER A 21 -11.48 14.36 -1.23
N SER A 22 -11.77 13.09 -1.54
CA SER A 22 -12.84 12.36 -0.86
C SER A 22 -12.58 12.29 0.65
N PRO A 23 -13.60 12.55 1.50
CA PRO A 23 -13.46 12.39 2.94
C PRO A 23 -13.33 10.91 3.37
N ALA A 24 -13.49 9.97 2.44
CA ALA A 24 -13.31 8.54 2.69
C ALA A 24 -11.88 8.05 2.42
N ILE A 25 -11.00 8.89 1.87
CA ILE A 25 -9.58 8.57 1.69
C ILE A 25 -8.85 8.65 3.03
N ASP A 26 -7.99 7.67 3.34
CA ASP A 26 -7.22 7.57 4.59
C ASP A 26 -8.09 7.65 5.88
N ALA A 27 -9.38 7.32 5.78
CA ALA A 27 -10.37 7.53 6.84
C ALA A 27 -10.69 6.27 7.65
N GLY A 28 -10.09 5.13 7.31
CA GLY A 28 -10.32 3.83 7.94
C GLY A 28 -9.78 3.72 9.36
N ARG A 29 -9.73 2.48 9.87
CA ARG A 29 -9.30 2.23 11.24
C ARG A 29 -7.80 2.54 11.39
N PRO A 30 -7.36 3.40 12.32
CA PRO A 30 -5.98 3.89 12.37
C PRO A 30 -4.96 2.90 12.97
N THR A 31 -5.30 1.61 13.09
CA THR A 31 -4.37 0.63 13.68
C THR A 31 -3.40 0.09 12.63
N GLN A 32 -2.15 -0.16 13.03
CA GLN A 32 -1.08 -0.55 12.10
C GLN A 32 -1.40 -1.79 11.26
N LYS A 33 -2.15 -2.76 11.82
CA LYS A 33 -2.57 -3.98 11.12
C LYS A 33 -3.64 -3.76 10.05
N ASP A 34 -4.27 -2.59 10.05
CA ASP A 34 -5.37 -2.22 9.14
C ASP A 34 -4.92 -1.14 8.13
N ARG A 35 -3.62 -0.80 8.11
CA ARG A 35 -3.01 0.13 7.14
C ARG A 35 -2.82 -0.53 5.77
N ASP A 36 -2.75 0.31 4.76
CA ASP A 36 -2.45 -0.12 3.40
C ASP A 36 -0.97 -0.54 3.28
N PRO A 37 -0.57 -1.28 2.22
CA PRO A 37 0.78 -1.83 2.07
C PRO A 37 1.90 -0.78 2.00
N ASP A 38 1.57 0.44 1.62
CA ASP A 38 2.44 1.63 1.64
C ASP A 38 2.51 2.31 3.02
N GLY A 39 1.69 1.85 3.96
CA GLY A 39 1.61 2.36 5.32
C GLY A 39 0.62 3.50 5.51
N SER A 40 -0.17 3.90 4.51
CA SER A 40 -1.26 4.87 4.69
C SER A 40 -2.42 4.26 5.51
N ILE A 41 -3.40 5.07 5.91
CA ILE A 41 -4.61 4.54 6.55
C ILE A 41 -5.49 3.98 5.42
N ALA A 42 -6.12 2.83 5.61
CA ALA A 42 -7.02 2.31 4.59
C ALA A 42 -8.18 3.28 4.30
N ASP A 43 -8.55 3.39 3.03
CA ASP A 43 -9.78 4.10 2.62
C ASP A 43 -11.04 3.42 3.21
N ILE A 44 -12.15 4.15 3.31
CA ILE A 44 -13.47 3.60 3.63
C ILE A 44 -14.24 3.32 2.33
N GLY A 45 -14.71 2.08 2.14
CA GLY A 45 -15.61 1.71 1.04
C GLY A 45 -15.26 0.38 0.39
N ALA A 46 -15.85 0.10 -0.77
CA ALA A 46 -15.65 -1.14 -1.53
C ALA A 46 -14.19 -1.33 -1.98
N TRP A 47 -13.43 -0.24 -2.06
CA TRP A 47 -12.03 -0.19 -2.50
C TRP A 47 -11.05 -0.03 -1.35
N GLY A 48 -11.54 0.06 -0.11
CA GLY A 48 -10.76 0.24 1.09
C GLY A 48 -10.57 -1.05 1.92
N GLY A 49 -9.40 -1.18 2.56
CA GLY A 49 -9.12 -2.21 3.56
C GLY A 49 -8.45 -3.49 3.05
N ARG A 50 -7.98 -4.34 3.98
CA ARG A 50 -7.05 -5.47 3.75
C ARG A 50 -7.39 -6.46 2.60
N TYR A 51 -8.64 -6.50 2.16
CA TYR A 51 -9.12 -7.42 1.13
C TYR A 51 -9.24 -6.77 -0.26
N SER A 52 -9.12 -5.45 -0.37
CA SER A 52 -9.04 -4.72 -1.64
C SER A 52 -7.59 -4.55 -2.11
N ARG A 53 -6.67 -5.44 -1.69
CA ARG A 53 -5.22 -5.26 -1.86
C ARG A 53 -4.72 -5.11 -3.29
N GLY A 54 -5.44 -5.67 -4.28
CA GLY A 54 -5.15 -5.47 -5.70
C GLY A 54 -5.59 -4.10 -6.25
N TRP A 55 -6.20 -3.27 -5.42
CA TRP A 55 -6.96 -2.09 -5.81
C TRP A 55 -6.66 -0.85 -4.96
N TYR A 56 -5.72 -0.95 -4.02
CA TYR A 56 -5.20 0.22 -3.30
C TYR A 56 -4.67 1.26 -4.28
N ARG A 57 -4.70 2.53 -3.90
CA ARG A 57 -3.86 3.55 -4.52
C ARG A 57 -2.42 3.16 -4.21
N GLY A 58 -1.59 2.92 -5.23
CA GLY A 58 -0.28 2.31 -5.01
C GLY A 58 -0.37 0.86 -4.50
N PRO A 59 -1.01 -0.07 -5.23
CA PRO A 59 -1.12 -1.48 -4.80
C PRO A 59 0.26 -2.18 -4.77
N THR A 60 1.24 -1.57 -5.42
CA THR A 60 2.68 -1.90 -5.41
C THR A 60 3.50 -1.00 -4.48
N GLY A 61 2.89 -0.05 -3.76
CA GLY A 61 3.55 0.95 -2.90
C GLY A 61 4.22 0.39 -1.64
N GLY A 62 4.28 -0.94 -1.52
CA GLY A 62 5.25 -1.55 -0.63
C GLY A 62 6.68 -1.29 -1.11
N PRO A 63 7.68 -1.46 -0.23
CA PRO A 63 9.08 -1.24 -0.59
C PRO A 63 9.46 -2.04 -1.84
N THR A 64 9.84 -1.35 -2.92
CA THR A 64 10.32 -1.99 -4.14
C THR A 64 11.80 -2.31 -3.99
N LEU A 65 12.17 -3.58 -4.17
CA LEU A 65 13.57 -3.99 -4.19
C LEU A 65 14.29 -3.29 -5.35
N GLN A 66 15.26 -2.46 -5.02
CA GLN A 66 16.06 -1.70 -5.97
C GLN A 66 17.35 -2.45 -6.33
N ASP A 67 17.92 -3.13 -5.34
CA ASP A 67 19.15 -3.91 -5.51
C ASP A 67 19.16 -5.14 -4.59
N VAL A 68 19.82 -6.19 -5.07
CA VAL A 68 20.14 -7.39 -4.31
C VAL A 68 21.59 -7.76 -4.59
N SER A 69 22.41 -7.77 -3.55
CA SER A 69 23.83 -8.09 -3.64
C SER A 69 24.23 -9.22 -2.70
N LEU A 70 25.24 -9.96 -3.12
CA LEU A 70 25.86 -11.03 -2.36
C LEU A 70 27.23 -10.59 -1.85
N SER A 71 27.58 -10.95 -0.62
CA SER A 71 28.92 -10.69 -0.09
C SER A 71 30.00 -11.48 -0.82
N LYS A 72 29.64 -12.62 -1.45
CA LYS A 72 30.52 -13.48 -2.25
C LYS A 72 29.71 -14.18 -3.34
N GLN A 73 30.27 -14.33 -4.54
CA GLN A 73 29.63 -15.07 -5.65
C GLN A 73 30.01 -16.56 -5.69
N GLN A 74 31.05 -16.96 -4.96
CA GLN A 74 31.49 -18.35 -4.82
C GLN A 74 31.88 -18.60 -3.37
N VAL A 75 31.58 -19.81 -2.88
CA VAL A 75 31.88 -20.22 -1.51
C VAL A 75 32.24 -21.68 -1.42
N GLN A 76 32.98 -22.03 -0.37
CA GLN A 76 33.27 -23.40 0.01
C GLN A 76 32.20 -23.96 0.98
N PRO A 77 32.08 -25.30 1.09
CA PRO A 77 31.18 -25.91 2.06
C PRO A 77 31.47 -25.44 3.50
N GLY A 78 30.43 -24.99 4.19
CA GLY A 78 30.52 -24.49 5.57
C GLY A 78 30.78 -22.99 5.70
N GLU A 79 31.00 -22.27 4.60
CA GLU A 79 31.11 -20.80 4.64
C GLU A 79 29.74 -20.11 4.72
N THR A 80 29.71 -18.96 5.39
CA THR A 80 28.55 -18.07 5.44
C THR A 80 28.63 -17.00 4.36
N ILE A 81 27.51 -16.77 3.65
CA ILE A 81 27.30 -15.58 2.82
C ILE A 81 26.27 -14.65 3.45
N THR A 82 26.35 -13.38 3.07
CA THR A 82 25.35 -12.37 3.39
C THR A 82 24.65 -11.95 2.11
N ILE A 83 23.33 -12.01 2.12
CA ILE A 83 22.48 -11.39 1.11
C ILE A 83 22.09 -10.02 1.66
N ARG A 84 22.34 -8.97 0.89
CA ARG A 84 21.88 -7.62 1.20
C ARG A 84 20.86 -7.22 0.15
N ALA A 85 19.76 -6.63 0.60
CA ALA A 85 18.73 -6.11 -0.27
C ALA A 85 18.44 -4.66 0.14
N THR A 86 18.35 -3.78 -0.85
CA THR A 86 17.96 -2.38 -0.63
C THR A 86 16.62 -2.17 -1.30
N ALA A 87 15.67 -1.62 -0.54
CA ALA A 87 14.38 -1.23 -1.08
C ALA A 87 14.17 0.27 -0.93
N ILE A 88 13.42 0.85 -1.86
CA ILE A 88 12.90 2.20 -1.76
C ILE A 88 11.42 2.13 -1.36
N THR A 89 11.00 3.04 -0.50
CA THR A 89 9.58 3.37 -0.29
C THR A 89 9.32 4.66 -1.07
N ASP A 90 8.23 4.71 -1.81
CA ASP A 90 7.76 5.94 -2.44
C ASP A 90 7.28 6.95 -1.36
#